data_AF-A0A3P8UTA1-F1
#
_entry.id   AF-A0A3P8UTA1-F1
#
_cell.length_a   1.000
_cell.length_b   1.000
_cell.length_c   1.000
_cell.angle_alpha   90.00
_cell.angle_beta   90.00
_cell.angle_gamma   90.00
#
_symmetry.space_group_name_H-M   'P 1'
#
loop_
_entity.id
_entity.type
_entity.pdbx_description
1 polymer ?
#
loop_
_entity_poly.entity_id
_entity_poly.type
_entity_poly.pdbx_seq_one_letter_code
_entity_poly.pdbx_strand_id
1 'polypeptide(L)'
;MSTALESYINRILLLIVFQGTLKGFDQTINLILDESHERVFSSSQGVEQVVLGLYIVRGDNVAVIGEIDEDTDSTLDLGNIRAEPLNSVVH
;
A
#
# COMPACT_ATOMS: atom_id res chain seq x y z
N MET A 1 -3.62 15.77 19.94
CA MET A 1 -3.84 14.43 19.39
C MET A 1 -2.96 14.31 18.16
N SER A 2 -1.66 14.09 18.35
CA SER A 2 -0.76 13.80 17.23
C SER A 2 -1.13 12.41 16.74
N THR A 3 -1.89 12.33 15.66
CA THR A 3 -2.21 11.06 15.02
C THR A 3 -0.91 10.48 14.48
N ALA A 4 -0.61 9.21 14.80
CA ALA A 4 0.62 8.52 14.39
C ALA A 4 0.87 8.56 12.87
N LEU A 5 -0.14 8.93 12.07
CA LEU A 5 -0.04 9.13 10.63
C LEU A 5 0.68 10.41 10.18
N GLU A 6 0.82 11.41 11.05
CA GLU A 6 1.50 12.67 10.70
C GLU A 6 2.97 12.45 10.29
N SER A 7 3.66 11.49 10.91
CA SER A 7 5.07 11.17 10.59
C SER A 7 5.26 10.50 9.23
N TYR A 8 4.19 10.01 8.62
CA TYR A 8 4.21 9.28 7.36
C TYR A 8 3.87 10.14 6.13
N ILE A 9 3.56 11.42 6.32
CA ILE A 9 3.29 12.34 5.20
C ILE A 9 4.54 12.44 4.30
N ASN A 10 4.33 12.36 2.98
CA ASN A 10 5.35 12.34 1.93
C ASN A 10 6.30 11.13 1.98
N ARG A 11 5.91 10.05 2.65
CA ARG A 11 6.63 8.77 2.62
C ARG A 11 5.87 7.74 1.78
N ILE A 12 6.59 6.77 1.25
CA ILE A 12 5.99 5.62 0.59
C ILE A 12 5.45 4.66 1.64
N LEU A 13 4.17 4.33 1.51
CA LEU A 13 3.47 3.41 2.39
C LEU A 13 2.97 2.21 1.61
N LEU A 14 2.96 1.06 2.29
CA LEU A 14 2.22 -0.13 1.92
C LEU A 14 0.91 -0.12 2.71
N LEU A 15 -0.21 0.09 2.01
CA LEU A 15 -1.44 -0.60 2.39
C LEU A 15 -1.30 -2.03 1.91
N ILE A 16 -1.82 -3.01 2.65
CA ILE A 16 -1.64 -4.46 2.47
C ILE A 16 -1.27 -4.94 1.03
N VAL A 17 -1.92 -4.43 -0.03
CA VAL A 17 -1.51 -4.63 -1.45
C VAL A 17 -1.24 -3.35 -2.25
N PHE A 18 -1.54 -2.15 -1.74
CA PHE A 18 -1.31 -0.88 -2.43
C PHE A 18 -0.04 -0.20 -1.94
N GLN A 19 0.86 0.13 -2.85
CA GLN A 19 2.03 0.96 -2.60
C GLN A 19 1.77 2.35 -3.18
N GLY A 20 2.12 3.41 -2.45
CA GLY A 20 2.07 4.77 -2.98
C GLY A 20 2.64 5.78 -2.00
N THR A 21 2.83 7.02 -2.47
CA THR A 21 3.27 8.12 -1.61
C THR A 21 2.08 8.73 -0.90
N LEU A 22 2.06 8.72 0.45
CA LEU A 22 0.99 9.36 1.22
C LEU A 22 1.08 10.88 1.10
N LYS A 23 0.11 11.49 0.40
CA LYS A 23 0.01 12.96 0.27
C LYS A 23 -0.86 13.59 1.33
N GLY A 24 -1.82 12.84 1.87
CA GLY A 24 -2.71 13.35 2.90
C GLY A 24 -3.59 12.27 3.49
N PHE A 25 -4.07 12.53 4.69
CA PHE A 25 -5.06 11.71 5.38
C PHE A 25 -6.03 12.60 6.17
N ASP A 26 -7.15 12.04 6.59
CA ASP A 26 -8.08 12.70 7.51
C ASP A 26 -8.30 11.91 8.81
N GLN A 27 -9.11 12.46 9.71
CA GLN A 27 -9.43 11.87 11.00
C GLN A 27 -10.15 10.50 10.93
N THR A 28 -10.69 10.15 9.77
CA THR A 28 -11.35 8.85 9.51
C THR A 28 -10.45 7.89 8.74
N ILE A 29 -9.17 8.22 8.57
CA ILE A 29 -8.18 7.41 7.85
C ILE A 29 -8.51 7.28 6.36
N ASN A 30 -9.24 8.23 5.77
CA ASN A 30 -9.25 8.34 4.31
C ASN A 30 -7.86 8.77 3.86
N LEU A 31 -7.33 8.13 2.82
CA LEU A 31 -5.95 8.33 2.36
C LEU A 31 -5.93 8.86 0.93
N ILE A 32 -5.03 9.79 0.68
CA ILE A 32 -4.68 10.26 -0.66
C ILE A 32 -3.28 9.73 -0.97
N LEU A 33 -3.20 8.82 -1.92
CA LEU A 33 -1.96 8.20 -2.37
C LEU A 33 -1.63 8.70 -3.79
N ASP A 34 -0.38 9.09 -3.99
CA ASP A 34 0.15 9.49 -5.30
C ASP A 34 1.11 8.43 -5.83
N GLU A 35 1.26 8.37 -7.15
CA GLU A 35 2.09 7.36 -7.84
C GLU A 35 1.79 5.92 -7.35
N SER A 36 0.50 5.62 -7.17
CA SER A 36 0.06 4.38 -6.53
C SER A 36 0.11 3.18 -7.47
N HIS A 37 0.46 2.02 -6.92
CA HIS A 37 0.51 0.73 -7.58
C HIS A 37 -0.19 -0.32 -6.71
N GLU A 38 -0.97 -1.22 -7.32
CA GLU A 38 -1.50 -2.42 -6.66
C GLU A 38 -0.62 -3.62 -6.96
N ARG A 39 -0.16 -4.31 -5.92
CA ARG A 39 0.61 -5.56 -5.99
C ARG A 39 -0.35 -6.74 -5.92
N VAL A 40 -0.53 -7.44 -7.05
CA VAL A 40 -1.38 -8.63 -7.13
C VAL A 40 -0.50 -9.88 -6.96
N PHE A 41 -0.71 -10.60 -5.86
CA PHE A 41 0.02 -11.81 -5.54
C PHE A 41 -0.67 -13.06 -6.11
N SER A 42 0.13 -13.98 -6.64
CA SER A 42 -0.34 -15.25 -7.19
C SER A 42 0.59 -16.39 -6.74
N SER A 43 0.03 -17.57 -6.57
CA SER A 43 0.80 -18.79 -6.28
C SER A 43 1.47 -19.37 -7.54
N SER A 44 1.03 -18.96 -8.73
CA SER A 44 1.49 -19.49 -10.01
C SER A 44 2.39 -18.54 -10.80
N GLN A 45 2.20 -17.23 -10.64
CA GLN A 45 2.90 -16.18 -11.36
C GLN A 45 3.56 -15.22 -10.37
N GLY A 46 4.55 -14.47 -10.84
CA GLY A 46 5.16 -13.38 -10.07
C GLY A 46 4.16 -12.29 -9.70
N VAL A 47 4.56 -11.40 -8.81
CA VAL A 47 3.73 -10.27 -8.40
C VAL A 47 3.52 -9.33 -9.59
N GLU A 48 2.27 -9.05 -9.91
CA GLU A 48 1.90 -8.05 -10.91
C GLU A 48 1.73 -6.68 -10.25
N GLN A 49 2.20 -5.62 -10.91
CA GLN A 49 2.03 -4.25 -10.45
C GLN A 49 1.06 -3.50 -11.38
N VAL A 50 -0.12 -3.17 -10.86
CA VAL A 50 -1.13 -2.40 -11.60
C VAL A 50 -1.02 -0.93 -11.22
N VAL A 51 -0.71 -0.07 -12.20
CA VAL A 51 -0.56 1.38 -11.98
C VAL A 51 -1.93 2.03 -11.79
N LEU A 52 -2.10 2.76 -10.70
CA LEU A 52 -3.31 3.51 -10.36
C LEU A 52 -3.10 5.03 -10.44
N GLY A 53 -1.87 5.50 -10.19
CA GLY A 53 -1.56 6.93 -10.14
C GLY A 53 -2.11 7.60 -8.88
N LEU A 54 -2.86 8.70 -9.02
CA LEU A 54 -3.53 9.34 -7.90
C LEU A 54 -4.74 8.50 -7.46
N TYR A 55 -4.70 7.97 -6.24
CA TYR A 55 -5.70 7.06 -5.73
C TYR A 55 -6.19 7.47 -4.34
N ILE A 56 -7.52 7.47 -4.14
CA ILE A 56 -8.13 7.82 -2.86
C ILE A 56 -8.71 6.55 -2.23
N VAL A 57 -8.25 6.22 -1.03
CA VAL A 57 -8.72 5.06 -0.27
C VAL A 57 -9.64 5.54 0.85
N ARG A 58 -10.82 4.94 0.94
CA ARG A 58 -11.74 5.21 2.05
C ARG A 58 -11.29 4.48 3.32
N GLY A 59 -11.28 5.17 4.45
CA GLY A 59 -10.75 4.68 5.72
C GLY A 59 -11.40 3.39 6.23
N ASP A 60 -12.69 3.20 5.97
CA ASP A 60 -13.42 1.97 6.32
C ASP A 60 -12.84 0.71 5.63
N ASN A 61 -12.13 0.88 4.51
CA ASN A 61 -11.50 -0.19 3.74
C ASN A 61 -9.99 -0.32 4.06
N VAL A 62 -9.45 0.49 4.96
CA VAL A 62 -8.03 0.45 5.35
C VAL A 62 -7.87 -0.52 6.51
N ALA A 63 -7.12 -1.60 6.28
CA ALA A 63 -6.83 -2.59 7.32
C ALA A 63 -5.48 -2.32 8.03
N VAL A 64 -4.40 -2.13 7.27
CA VAL A 64 -3.04 -1.91 7.80
C VAL A 64 -2.31 -0.91 6.92
N ILE A 65 -1.48 -0.07 7.54
CA ILE A 65 -0.56 0.86 6.88
C ILE A 65 0.85 0.60 7.44
N GLY A 66 1.81 0.33 6.56
CA GLY A 66 3.22 0.16 6.90
C GLY A 66 4.10 1.09 6.08
N GLU A 67 5.15 1.64 6.69
CA GLU A 67 6.19 2.39 5.96
C GLU A 67 7.10 1.43 5.21
N ILE A 68 7.43 1.78 3.96
CA ILE A 68 8.36 1.04 3.13
C ILE A 68 9.70 1.77 3.11
N ASP A 69 10.79 1.02 3.25
CA ASP A 69 12.13 1.48 2.92
C ASP A 69 12.38 1.31 1.42
N GLU A 70 12.50 2.41 0.69
CA GLU A 70 12.62 2.43 -0.78
C GLU A 70 13.84 1.67 -1.30
N ASP A 71 14.98 1.81 -0.60
CA ASP A 71 16.21 1.14 -0.98
C ASP A 71 16.03 -0.38 -0.91
N THR A 72 15.46 -0.88 0.18
CA THR A 72 15.16 -2.31 0.35
C THR A 72 14.15 -2.80 -0.68
N ASP A 73 13.05 -2.08 -0.89
CA ASP A 73 11.97 -2.49 -1.80
C ASP A 73 12.42 -2.54 -3.27
N SER A 74 13.30 -1.62 -3.68
CA SER A 74 13.86 -1.59 -5.05
C SER A 74 14.73 -2.82 -5.37
N THR A 75 15.26 -3.50 -4.37
CA THR A 75 16.07 -4.72 -4.55
C THR A 75 15.25 -6.00 -4.66
N LEU A 76 13.94 -5.95 -4.38
CA LEU A 76 13.07 -7.11 -4.41
C LEU A 76 12.73 -7.51 -5.85
N ASP A 77 12.98 -8.77 -6.17
CA ASP A 77 12.55 -9.35 -7.45
C ASP A 77 11.08 -9.79 -7.38
N LEU A 78 10.18 -8.81 -7.51
CA LEU A 78 8.73 -9.01 -7.46
C LEU A 78 8.25 -10.06 -8.48
N GLY A 79 8.91 -10.15 -9.64
CA GLY A 79 8.56 -11.10 -10.70
C GLY A 79 8.79 -12.57 -10.33
N ASN A 80 9.59 -12.84 -9.30
CA ASN A 80 9.87 -14.18 -8.79
C ASN A 80 9.22 -14.47 -7.44
N ILE A 81 8.61 -13.48 -6.79
CA ILE A 81 7.86 -13.67 -5.54
C ILE A 81 6.51 -14.32 -5.85
N ARG A 82 6.21 -15.41 -5.14
CA ARG A 82 4.94 -16.14 -5.23
C ARG A 82 4.32 -16.25 -3.85
N ALA A 83 3.06 -15.86 -3.73
CA ALA A 83 2.31 -15.95 -2.49
C ALA A 83 0.84 -16.21 -2.79
N GLU A 84 0.17 -16.88 -1.86
CA GLU A 84 -1.29 -17.01 -1.94
C GLU A 84 -1.96 -15.63 -1.83
N PRO A 85 -3.07 -15.40 -2.55
CA PRO A 85 -3.84 -14.17 -2.42
C PRO A 85 -4.26 -13.93 -0.97
N LEU A 86 -4.25 -12.66 -0.57
CA LEU A 86 -4.67 -12.25 0.76
C LEU A 86 -6.19 -12.40 0.93
N ASN A 87 -6.60 -12.91 2.09
CA ASN A 87 -8.02 -13.03 2.43
C ASN A 87 -8.64 -11.65 2.68
N SER A 88 -9.91 -11.50 2.35
CA SER A 88 -10.70 -10.34 2.75
C SER A 88 -10.87 -10.29 4.27
N VAL A 89 -10.99 -9.08 4.81
CA VAL A 89 -11.35 -8.89 6.22
C VAL A 89 -12.79 -9.36 6.43
N VAL A 90 -13.00 -10.25 7.41
CA VAL A 90 -14.33 -10.73 7.82
C VAL A 90 -14.74 -9.97 9.08
N HIS A 91 -15.96 -9.41 9.07
CA HIS A 91 -16.54 -8.67 10.20
C HIS A 91 -17.39 -9.58 11.10
#